data_AF-A0A819J0H0-F1
#
_entry.id   AF-A0A819J0H0-F1
#
_cell.length_a   1.000
_cell.length_b   1.000
_cell.length_c   1.000
_cell.angle_alpha   90.00
_cell.angle_beta   90.00
_cell.angle_gamma   90.00
#
_symmetry.space_group_name_H-M   'P 1'
#
loop_
_entity.id
_entity.type
_entity.pdbx_description
1 polymer ?
#
loop_
_entity_poly.entity_id
_entity_poly.type
_entity_poly.pdbx_seq_one_letter_code
_entity_poly.pdbx_strand_id
1 'polypeptide(L)'
;MSSSTSTINNNRPIEYTITCSDATGQQEKFVFHQHTAPVSICQQFNPSSLNQTKIQVVSLMSGLVKAHTKEVLQARTWYCVECNQPATTIIHNPMSYLHLSKPQVIDLASPCCASKICDKSIQAHFAEIMSEVGVPNGFP
;
A
#
# COMPACT_ATOMS: atom_id res chain seq x y z
N MET A 1 37.31 5.53 29.09
CA MET A 1 37.05 5.79 27.65
C MET A 1 35.74 5.10 27.30
N SER A 2 34.65 5.86 27.30
CA SER A 2 33.31 5.33 27.04
C SER A 2 33.06 5.41 25.54
N SER A 3 33.11 4.27 24.86
CA SER A 3 32.80 4.18 23.43
C SER A 3 31.29 4.33 23.22
N SER A 4 30.86 5.51 22.81
CA SER A 4 29.50 5.76 22.34
C SER A 4 29.28 5.02 21.02
N THR A 5 28.60 3.87 21.06
CA THR A 5 28.08 3.21 19.87
C THR A 5 26.97 4.06 19.26
N SER A 6 27.30 4.84 18.24
CA SER A 6 26.33 5.51 17.38
C SER A 6 25.47 4.45 16.69
N THR A 7 24.21 4.32 17.11
CA THR A 7 23.22 3.48 16.44
C THR A 7 23.01 4.05 15.03
N ILE A 8 23.60 3.42 14.02
CA ILE A 8 23.36 3.79 12.63
C ILE A 8 21.88 3.55 12.36
N ASN A 9 21.11 4.62 12.15
CA ASN A 9 19.69 4.54 11.89
C ASN A 9 19.51 4.00 10.46
N ASN A 10 19.36 2.68 10.32
CA ASN A 10 19.37 1.94 9.06
C ASN A 10 18.06 2.04 8.27
N ASN A 11 17.45 3.23 8.25
CA ASN A 11 16.16 3.47 7.61
C ASN A 11 16.26 4.57 6.56
N ARG A 12 15.51 4.42 5.46
CA ARG A 12 15.33 5.44 4.42
C ARG A 12 13.93 6.03 4.53
N PRO A 13 13.76 7.35 4.37
CA PRO A 13 12.43 7.94 4.25
C PRO A 13 11.72 7.37 3.01
N ILE A 14 10.42 7.12 3.14
CA ILE A 14 9.57 6.68 2.05
C ILE A 14 8.38 7.62 1.88
N GLU A 15 7.95 7.80 0.64
CA GLU A 15 6.68 8.45 0.33
C GLU A 15 5.58 7.38 0.20
N TYR A 16 4.47 7.57 0.90
CA TYR A 16 3.29 6.71 0.74
C TYR A 16 2.17 7.53 0.12
N THR A 17 1.73 7.12 -1.06
CA THR A 17 0.67 7.79 -1.81
C THR A 17 -0.54 6.86 -1.91
N ILE A 18 -1.71 7.35 -1.52
CA ILE A 18 -2.98 6.65 -1.72
C ILE A 18 -3.79 7.44 -2.75
N THR A 19 -4.23 6.79 -3.82
CA THR A 19 -5.20 7.34 -4.77
C THR A 19 -6.50 6.59 -4.59
N CYS A 20 -7.53 7.27 -4.07
CA CYS A 20 -8.84 6.69 -3.81
C CYS A 20 -9.88 7.20 -4.80
N SER A 21 -10.61 6.31 -5.48
CA SER A 21 -11.63 6.67 -6.48
C SER A 21 -12.92 5.90 -6.22
N ASP A 22 -14.08 6.56 -6.36
CA ASP A 22 -15.40 5.94 -6.13
C ASP A 22 -16.25 5.80 -7.40
N ALA A 23 -17.43 5.17 -7.26
CA ALA A 23 -18.41 4.97 -8.33
C ALA A 23 -18.95 6.27 -8.95
N THR A 24 -18.80 7.42 -8.27
CA THR A 24 -19.25 8.71 -8.80
C THR A 24 -18.23 9.35 -9.75
N GLY A 25 -17.08 8.69 -9.94
CA GLY A 25 -15.96 9.22 -10.72
C GLY A 25 -15.12 10.25 -9.95
N GLN A 26 -15.43 10.48 -8.67
CA GLN A 26 -14.59 11.33 -7.84
C GLN A 26 -13.34 10.59 -7.41
N GLN A 27 -12.22 11.32 -7.39
CA GLN A 27 -10.91 10.82 -7.01
C GLN A 27 -10.22 11.80 -6.06
N GLU A 28 -9.53 11.27 -5.06
CA GLU A 28 -8.69 12.04 -4.15
C GLU A 28 -7.33 11.36 -3.95
N LYS A 29 -6.30 12.18 -3.76
CA LYS A 29 -4.93 11.74 -3.57
C LYS A 29 -4.42 12.17 -2.20
N PHE A 30 -3.95 11.21 -1.41
CA PHE A 30 -3.34 11.42 -0.09
C PHE A 30 -1.85 11.12 -0.17
N VAL A 31 -1.01 11.98 0.41
CA VAL A 31 0.45 11.82 0.38
C VAL A 31 1.03 11.94 1.79
N PHE A 32 1.78 10.93 2.21
CA PHE A 32 2.36 10.83 3.54
C PHE A 32 3.89 10.70 3.46
N HIS A 33 4.60 11.49 4.26
CA HIS A 33 6.07 11.58 4.26
C HIS A 33 6.72 11.15 5.59
N GLN A 34 5.92 10.79 6.60
CA GLN A 34 6.39 10.47 7.95
C GLN A 34 6.92 9.03 8.11
N HIS A 35 6.96 8.25 7.03
CA HIS A 35 7.31 6.83 7.10
C HIS A 35 8.76 6.58 6.69
N THR A 36 9.30 5.48 7.20
CA THR A 36 10.62 5.00 6.83
C THR A 36 10.61 3.50 6.58
N ALA A 37 11.50 3.03 5.70
CA ALA A 37 11.70 1.61 5.41
C ALA A 37 13.15 1.21 5.73
N PRO A 38 13.40 -0.02 6.22
CA PRO A 38 14.75 -0.54 6.38
C PRO A 38 15.54 -0.50 5.07
N VAL A 39 16.80 -0.08 5.14
CA VAL A 39 17.70 -0.04 3.96
C VAL A 39 17.77 -1.42 3.28
N SER A 40 17.68 -2.51 4.05
CA SER A 40 17.72 -3.88 3.53
C SER A 40 16.63 -4.21 2.52
N ILE A 41 15.46 -3.54 2.58
CA ILE A 41 14.36 -3.73 1.63
C ILE A 41 14.30 -2.64 0.56
N CYS A 42 15.15 -1.63 0.65
CA CYS A 42 15.31 -0.58 -0.36
C CYS A 42 16.49 -0.83 -1.31
N GLN A 43 17.28 -1.88 -1.07
CA GLN A 43 18.41 -2.25 -1.90
C GLN A 43 17.99 -3.19 -3.04
N GLN A 44 18.89 -3.34 -4.00
CA GLN A 44 18.71 -4.24 -5.14
C GLN A 44 18.46 -5.67 -4.68
N PHE A 45 17.58 -6.37 -5.42
CA PHE A 45 17.14 -7.73 -5.16
C PHE A 45 18.31 -8.68 -4.82
N ASN A 46 18.22 -9.35 -3.68
CA ASN A 46 19.10 -10.47 -3.32
C ASN A 46 18.28 -11.77 -3.33
N PRO A 47 18.57 -12.71 -4.25
CA PRO A 47 17.82 -13.98 -4.35
C PRO A 47 17.86 -14.79 -3.05
N SER A 48 18.97 -14.73 -2.31
CA SER A 48 19.18 -15.51 -1.09
C SER A 48 18.32 -15.04 0.08
N SER A 49 17.82 -13.80 0.06
CA SER A 49 16.96 -13.23 1.09
C SER A 49 15.52 -13.01 0.64
N LEU A 50 15.12 -13.52 -0.53
CA LEU A 50 13.86 -13.19 -1.19
C LEU A 50 12.64 -13.35 -0.28
N ASN A 51 12.51 -14.48 0.42
CA ASN A 51 11.36 -14.74 1.28
C ASN A 51 11.30 -13.77 2.47
N GLN A 52 12.45 -13.48 3.09
CA GLN A 52 12.52 -12.53 4.20
C GLN A 52 12.22 -11.10 3.75
N THR A 53 12.78 -10.69 2.61
CA THR A 53 12.50 -9.39 1.99
C THR A 53 11.01 -9.25 1.68
N LYS A 54 10.37 -10.29 1.12
CA LYS A 54 8.91 -10.29 0.86
C LYS A 54 8.11 -10.06 2.14
N ILE A 55 8.39 -10.82 3.20
CA ILE A 55 7.68 -10.67 4.50
C ILE A 55 7.83 -9.25 5.05
N GLN A 56 9.03 -8.67 4.98
CA GLN A 56 9.29 -7.31 5.44
C GLN A 56 8.55 -6.26 4.62
N VAL A 57 8.50 -6.41 3.29
CA VAL A 57 7.76 -5.50 2.40
C VAL A 57 6.25 -5.58 2.66
N VAL A 58 5.71 -6.79 2.82
CA VAL A 58 4.29 -6.99 3.19
C VAL A 58 3.99 -6.34 4.52
N SER A 59 4.80 -6.61 5.54
CA SER A 59 4.61 -6.04 6.87
C SER A 59 4.63 -4.52 6.85
N LEU A 60 5.54 -3.91 6.08
CA LEU A 60 5.58 -2.47 5.86
C LEU A 60 4.27 -1.98 5.21
N MET A 61 3.88 -2.55 4.07
CA MET A 61 2.67 -2.12 3.34
C MET A 61 1.39 -2.29 4.17
N SER A 62 1.21 -3.43 4.85
CA SER A 62 0.07 -3.64 5.75
C SER A 62 0.06 -2.64 6.90
N GLY A 63 1.22 -2.28 7.43
CA GLY A 63 1.37 -1.24 8.44
C GLY A 63 0.95 0.14 7.94
N LEU A 64 1.37 0.51 6.72
CA LEU A 64 1.00 1.76 6.06
C LEU A 64 -0.51 1.84 5.83
N VAL A 65 -1.12 0.79 5.26
CA VAL A 65 -2.57 0.70 5.04
C VAL A 65 -3.31 0.89 6.36
N LYS A 66 -2.99 0.07 7.37
CA LYS A 66 -3.66 0.14 8.68
C LYS A 66 -3.57 1.52 9.34
N ALA A 67 -2.45 2.22 9.16
CA ALA A 67 -2.24 3.55 9.74
C ALA A 67 -3.14 4.62 9.09
N HIS A 68 -3.47 4.49 7.81
CA HIS A 68 -4.08 5.55 7.00
C HIS A 68 -5.49 5.25 6.49
N THR A 69 -5.95 3.99 6.51
CA THR A 69 -7.31 3.62 6.04
C THR A 69 -8.41 4.46 6.70
N LYS A 70 -8.30 4.70 8.02
CA LYS A 70 -9.32 5.49 8.74
C LYS A 70 -9.32 6.96 8.30
N GLU A 71 -8.14 7.55 8.13
CA GLU A 71 -8.00 8.93 7.68
C GLU A 71 -8.61 9.12 6.29
N VAL A 72 -8.27 8.22 5.35
CA VAL A 72 -8.84 8.22 3.98
C VAL A 72 -10.36 8.07 4.01
N LEU A 73 -10.88 7.10 4.76
CA LEU A 73 -12.33 6.85 4.84
C LEU A 73 -13.09 8.04 5.47
N GLN A 74 -12.47 8.78 6.38
CA GLN A 74 -13.09 9.92 7.08
C GLN A 74 -12.93 11.26 6.35
N ALA A 75 -12.06 11.35 5.34
CA ALA A 75 -11.85 12.58 4.59
C ALA A 75 -13.14 13.11 3.95
N ARG A 76 -14.04 12.20 3.54
CA ARG A 76 -15.34 12.51 2.94
C ARG A 76 -16.26 11.29 2.91
N THR A 77 -17.50 11.50 2.48
CA THR A 77 -18.41 10.39 2.16
C THR A 77 -17.98 9.74 0.84
N TRP A 78 -17.59 8.48 0.92
CA TRP A 78 -17.23 7.67 -0.24
C TRP A 78 -18.40 6.77 -0.68
N TYR A 79 -18.41 6.39 -1.95
CA TYR A 79 -19.38 5.46 -2.51
C TYR A 79 -18.70 4.19 -3.02
N CYS A 80 -19.31 3.04 -2.73
CA CYS A 80 -18.84 1.74 -3.16
C CYS A 80 -18.72 1.70 -4.69
N VAL A 81 -17.55 1.33 -5.21
CA VAL A 81 -17.29 1.28 -6.66
C VAL A 81 -18.21 0.30 -7.40
N GLU A 82 -18.71 -0.73 -6.71
CA GLU A 82 -19.54 -1.79 -7.34
C GLU A 82 -21.04 -1.46 -7.35
N CYS A 83 -21.56 -0.83 -6.28
CA CYS A 83 -23.01 -0.70 -6.08
C CYS A 83 -23.48 0.72 -5.75
N ASN A 84 -22.55 1.68 -5.73
CA ASN A 84 -22.81 3.09 -5.45
C ASN A 84 -23.52 3.38 -4.11
N GLN A 85 -23.49 2.43 -3.17
CA GLN A 85 -23.94 2.64 -1.78
C GLN A 85 -22.83 3.30 -0.95
N PRO A 86 -23.15 4.02 0.14
CA PRO A 86 -22.12 4.56 1.03
C PRO A 86 -21.10 3.50 1.44
N ALA A 87 -19.82 3.81 1.23
CA ALA A 87 -18.73 2.91 1.57
C ALA A 87 -18.47 2.94 3.08
N THR A 88 -18.19 1.78 3.64
CA THR A 88 -17.88 1.58 5.06
C THR A 88 -16.44 1.13 5.28
N THR A 89 -15.75 0.79 4.19
CA THR A 89 -14.35 0.36 4.20
C THR A 89 -13.67 0.78 2.90
N ILE A 90 -12.35 0.69 2.88
CA ILE A 90 -11.52 0.90 1.69
C ILE A 90 -10.77 -0.41 1.41
N ILE A 91 -10.80 -0.86 0.17
CA ILE A 91 -9.98 -1.97 -0.32
C ILE A 91 -8.72 -1.36 -0.91
N HIS A 92 -7.57 -1.78 -0.40
CA HIS A 92 -6.25 -1.24 -0.75
C HIS A 92 -5.49 -2.22 -1.65
N ASN A 93 -4.75 -1.69 -2.62
CA ASN A 93 -3.84 -2.44 -3.47
C ASN A 93 -2.48 -1.73 -3.52
N PRO A 94 -1.67 -1.86 -2.44
CA PRO A 94 -0.37 -1.21 -2.35
C PRO A 94 0.68 -1.90 -3.22
N MET A 95 1.44 -1.09 -3.95
CA MET A 95 2.58 -1.47 -4.78
C MET A 95 3.83 -0.77 -4.27
N SER A 96 4.87 -1.55 -4.02
CA SER A 96 6.12 -1.04 -3.47
C SER A 96 7.15 -0.77 -4.55
N TYR A 97 7.73 0.44 -4.56
CA TYR A 97 8.83 0.85 -5.43
C TYR A 97 10.04 1.26 -4.59
N LEU A 98 10.39 0.41 -3.62
CA LEU A 98 11.42 0.72 -2.61
C LEU A 98 12.84 0.75 -3.17
N HIS A 99 13.06 0.14 -4.34
CA HIS A 99 14.34 0.09 -5.04
C HIS A 99 14.71 1.40 -5.74
N LEU A 100 13.78 2.36 -5.85
CA LEU A 100 14.02 3.64 -6.51
C LEU A 100 14.98 4.54 -5.69
N SER A 101 15.57 5.53 -6.37
CA SER A 101 16.39 6.56 -5.73
C SER A 101 15.62 7.33 -4.66
N LYS A 102 14.32 7.58 -4.90
CA LYS A 102 13.33 8.03 -3.93
C LYS A 102 12.34 6.89 -3.67
N PRO A 103 12.51 6.09 -2.59
CA PRO A 103 11.61 4.98 -2.28
C PRO A 103 10.19 5.45 -2.07
N GLN A 104 9.23 4.72 -2.64
CA GLN A 104 7.81 5.04 -2.49
C GLN A 104 6.94 3.79 -2.47
N VAL A 105 5.75 3.93 -1.91
CA VAL A 105 4.65 2.97 -1.97
C VAL A 105 3.45 3.71 -2.59
N ILE A 106 2.90 3.16 -3.65
CA ILE A 106 1.71 3.69 -4.34
C ILE A 106 0.57 2.72 -4.05
N ASP A 107 -0.57 3.23 -3.59
CA ASP A 107 -1.72 2.42 -3.20
C ASP A 107 -2.96 2.89 -3.92
N LEU A 108 -3.51 1.99 -4.73
CA LEU A 108 -4.78 2.21 -5.39
C LEU A 108 -5.89 1.71 -4.45
N ALA A 109 -6.74 2.65 -4.06
CA ALA A 109 -7.76 2.42 -3.06
C ALA A 109 -9.16 2.52 -3.67
N SER A 110 -10.00 1.51 -3.40
CA SER A 110 -11.38 1.45 -3.86
C SER A 110 -12.32 1.39 -2.66
N PRO A 111 -13.20 2.39 -2.44
CA PRO A 111 -14.20 2.32 -1.40
C PRO A 111 -15.17 1.17 -1.64
N CYS A 112 -15.55 0.49 -0.56
CA CYS A 112 -16.45 -0.64 -0.60
C CYS A 112 -17.51 -0.53 0.50
N CYS A 113 -18.73 -0.97 0.20
CA CYS A 113 -19.78 -1.15 1.20
C CYS A 113 -19.51 -2.40 2.05
N ALA A 114 -20.37 -2.69 3.03
CA ALA A 114 -20.23 -3.86 3.90
C ALA A 114 -20.52 -5.22 3.21
N SER A 115 -20.87 -5.22 1.91
CA SER A 115 -21.18 -6.45 1.18
C SER A 115 -19.91 -7.24 0.84
N LYS A 116 -19.86 -8.49 1.28
CA LYS A 116 -18.80 -9.45 0.91
C LYS A 116 -18.74 -9.73 -0.60
N ILE A 117 -19.84 -9.50 -1.32
CA ILE A 117 -19.87 -9.68 -2.78
C ILE A 117 -19.10 -8.55 -3.46
N CYS A 118 -19.34 -7.30 -3.03
CA CYS A 118 -18.61 -6.14 -3.55
C CYS A 118 -17.12 -6.24 -3.21
N ASP A 119 -16.78 -6.62 -1.99
CA ASP A 119 -15.38 -6.82 -1.56
C ASP A 119 -14.65 -7.82 -2.48
N LYS A 120 -15.23 -9.00 -2.72
CA LYS A 120 -14.66 -10.00 -3.62
C LYS A 120 -14.55 -9.53 -5.07
N SER A 121 -15.54 -8.78 -5.56
CA SER A 121 -15.53 -8.22 -6.92
C SER A 121 -14.35 -7.25 -7.10
N ILE A 122 -14.18 -6.33 -6.15
CA ILE A 122 -13.10 -5.34 -6.17
C ILE A 122 -11.72 -6.03 -6.08
N GLN A 123 -11.58 -7.01 -5.20
CA GLN A 123 -10.33 -7.79 -5.10
C GLN A 123 -10.01 -8.54 -6.39
N ALA A 124 -11.02 -9.14 -7.03
CA ALA A 124 -10.85 -9.82 -8.31
C ALA A 124 -10.44 -8.84 -9.42
N HIS A 125 -11.03 -7.65 -9.46
CA HIS A 125 -10.67 -6.61 -10.42
C HIS A 125 -9.23 -6.12 -10.24
N PHE A 126 -8.77 -5.95 -8.99
CA PHE A 126 -7.35 -5.67 -8.74
C PHE A 126 -6.44 -6.81 -9.18
N ALA A 127 -6.81 -8.07 -8.93
CA ALA A 127 -6.04 -9.21 -9.39
C ALA A 127 -5.94 -9.27 -10.93
N GLU A 128 -7.01 -8.95 -11.64
CA GLU A 128 -7.05 -8.86 -13.09
C GLU A 128 -6.11 -7.77 -13.62
N ILE A 129 -6.24 -6.53 -13.11
CA ILE A 129 -5.33 -5.42 -13.45
C ILE A 129 -3.88 -5.84 -13.26
N MET A 130 -3.55 -6.41 -12.10
CA MET A 130 -2.18 -6.83 -11.78
C MET A 130 -1.66 -7.93 -12.72
N SER A 131 -2.53 -8.80 -13.22
CA SER A 131 -2.18 -9.84 -14.19
C SER A 131 -1.87 -9.27 -15.59
N GLU A 132 -2.57 -8.21 -16.01
CA GLU A 132 -2.38 -7.56 -17.31
C GLU A 132 -1.09 -6.74 -17.37
N VAL A 133 -0.70 -6.07 -16.28
CA VAL A 133 0.58 -5.33 -16.19
C VAL A 133 1.82 -6.23 -16.05
N GLY A 134 1.66 -7.56 -16.15
CA GLY A 134 2.78 -8.50 -16.18
C GLY A 134 3.53 -8.63 -14.85
N VAL A 135 2.86 -8.33 -13.72
CA VAL A 135 3.41 -8.65 -12.40
C VAL A 135 3.21 -10.15 -12.18
N PRO A 136 4.28 -10.97 -12.10
CA PRO A 136 4.12 -12.42 -12.03
C PRO A 136 3.36 -12.80 -10.77
N ASN A 137 2.29 -13.58 -10.97
CA ASN A 137 1.49 -14.25 -9.93
C ASN A 137 2.41 -14.79 -8.83
N GLY A 138 2.36 -14.16 -7.66
CA GLY A 138 3.33 -14.42 -6.59
C GLY A 138 3.08 -13.62 -5.34
N PHE A 139 1.82 -13.42 -4.98
CA PHE A 139 1.43 -12.94 -3.66
C PHE A 139 0.33 -13.86 -3.09
N PRO A 140 0.68 -14.79 -2.18
CA PRO A 140 -0.31 -15.46 -1.34
C PRO A 140 -0.87 -14.51 -0.27
#